data_AF-A0AAI8EUQ0-F1
#
_entry.id   AF-A0AAI8EUQ0-F1
#
_cell.length_a   1.000
_cell.length_b   1.000
_cell.length_c   1.000
_cell.angle_alpha   90.00
_cell.angle_beta   90.00
_cell.angle_gamma   90.00
#
_symmetry.space_group_name_H-M   'P 1'
#
loop_
_entity.id
_entity.type
_entity.pdbx_description
1 polymer ?
#
loop_
_entity_poly.entity_id
_entity_poly.type
_entity_poly.pdbx_seq_one_letter_code
_entity_poly.pdbx_strand_id
1 'polypeptide(L)'
;MISVAQYLEAATRPNTERAYAAATRHFEIEWGGHLPTTAEQVARYLAAYAGQLALNTLRHRLAALAQWHQAHGFADPTRAPVVRKVLKGIQTVHPSQEKRATPLQLTQLGQVVDWLDGAATAAGTRDDAAGRLRHMRDRAFVLLGFWRGFRGDELVRLQVQDLELVAGEGMTCFLPHSKSDRQHAGTTYKVPALSRWCPVAATMAWVAAAALHEGPLFRAVNQWGGIAAAPLHPNSLVPLLRRIFREAGLSSPNDYSGHSLRRGFAGWANANGWDVKALMEYVGWRDVHSAMRYLDGADPFARQRIEASVSPATPPLLALAAPAPDPVPTTAVEATVTLTRFNSRVRGLAKAHRLIEQICLQPHQAQRLNADGTRYRLAIAAVDEAAFEETIAMLLDEMHRIADNHQCFLAVALRDEAGGRHWD
;
A
#
# COMPACT_ATOMS: atom_id res chain seq x y z
N MET A 1 25.76 14.85 38.89
CA MET A 1 26.17 13.52 38.39
C MET A 1 24.92 12.70 38.16
N ILE A 2 24.79 12.06 37.00
CA ILE A 2 23.67 11.15 36.70
C ILE A 2 23.89 9.85 37.47
N SER A 3 22.87 9.37 38.18
CA SER A 3 22.92 8.12 38.97
C SER A 3 22.77 6.88 38.09
N VAL A 4 23.22 5.71 38.59
CA VAL A 4 22.99 4.41 37.94
C VAL A 4 21.50 4.17 37.69
N ALA A 5 20.63 4.54 38.63
CA ALA A 5 19.18 4.43 38.48
C ALA A 5 18.66 5.27 37.29
N GLN A 6 19.18 6.48 37.10
CA GLN A 6 18.80 7.33 35.96
C GLN A 6 19.26 6.77 34.61
N TYR A 7 20.41 6.08 34.55
CA TYR A 7 20.83 5.39 33.33
C TYR A 7 19.98 4.15 33.04
N LEU A 8 19.58 3.41 34.07
CA LEU A 8 18.67 2.26 33.92
C LEU A 8 17.28 2.71 33.44
N GLU A 9 16.75 3.80 34.00
CA GLU A 9 15.49 4.42 33.59
C GLU A 9 15.57 4.98 32.15
N ALA A 10 16.70 5.57 31.76
CA ALA A 10 16.90 6.06 30.39
C ALA A 10 17.05 4.92 29.37
N ALA A 11 17.51 3.73 29.79
CA ALA A 11 17.66 2.56 28.94
C ALA A 11 16.31 1.88 28.63
N THR A 12 15.29 2.11 29.45
CA THR A 12 13.94 1.57 29.24
C THR A 12 13.04 2.58 28.53
N ARG A 13 12.13 2.08 27.68
CA ARG A 13 11.16 2.92 26.99
C ARG A 13 9.89 3.00 27.86
N PRO A 14 9.49 4.16 28.41
CA PRO A 14 8.37 4.25 29.36
C PRO A 14 7.03 3.75 28.82
N ASN A 15 6.81 3.87 27.50
CA ASN A 15 5.62 3.30 26.84
C ASN A 15 5.66 1.77 26.80
N THR A 16 6.83 1.17 26.61
CA THR A 16 7.00 -0.28 26.60
C THR A 16 6.78 -0.85 28.00
N GLU A 17 7.31 -0.21 29.04
CA GLU A 17 7.09 -0.61 30.42
C GLU A 17 5.62 -0.54 30.82
N ARG A 18 4.94 0.58 30.55
CA ARG A 18 3.51 0.71 30.83
C ARG A 18 2.68 -0.33 30.09
N ALA A 19 3.01 -0.61 28.82
CA ALA A 19 2.31 -1.63 28.05
C ALA A 19 2.55 -3.04 28.58
N TYR A 20 3.79 -3.37 28.99
CA TYR A 20 4.11 -4.65 29.60
C TYR A 20 3.46 -4.81 30.97
N ALA A 21 3.50 -3.79 31.83
CA ALA A 21 2.82 -3.78 33.12
C ALA A 21 1.31 -4.03 32.96
N ALA A 22 0.67 -3.39 31.98
CA ALA A 22 -0.75 -3.64 31.68
C ALA A 22 -1.01 -5.08 31.20
N ALA A 23 -0.12 -5.62 30.37
CA ALA A 23 -0.24 -7.00 29.89
C ALA A 23 -0.06 -8.02 31.03
N THR A 24 0.92 -7.82 31.91
CA THR A 24 1.16 -8.63 33.12
C THR A 24 -0.03 -8.55 34.06
N ARG A 25 -0.54 -7.34 34.35
CA ARG A 25 -1.73 -7.13 35.18
C ARG A 25 -2.95 -7.87 34.63
N HIS A 26 -3.17 -7.84 33.32
CA HIS A 26 -4.27 -8.56 32.73
C HIS A 26 -4.09 -10.08 32.84
N PHE A 27 -2.86 -10.60 32.76
CA PHE A 27 -2.63 -12.02 32.97
C PHE A 27 -2.95 -12.43 34.42
N GLU A 28 -2.45 -11.68 35.41
CA GLU A 28 -2.62 -12.04 36.82
C GLU A 28 -4.01 -11.74 37.36
N ILE A 29 -4.54 -10.54 37.09
CA ILE A 29 -5.76 -10.03 37.71
C ILE A 29 -6.99 -10.35 36.86
N GLU A 30 -6.95 -10.03 35.56
CA GLU A 30 -8.14 -10.14 34.71
C GLU A 30 -8.40 -11.59 34.26
N TRP A 31 -7.35 -12.36 33.99
CA TRP A 31 -7.47 -13.78 33.64
C TRP A 31 -7.35 -14.72 34.85
N GLY A 32 -6.66 -14.29 35.92
CA GLY A 32 -6.45 -15.12 37.12
C GLY A 32 -5.23 -16.05 37.02
N GLY A 33 -4.24 -15.70 36.20
CA GLY A 33 -2.97 -16.43 36.13
C GLY A 33 -2.06 -16.14 37.33
N HIS A 34 -1.07 -16.99 37.53
CA HIS A 34 -0.03 -16.77 38.54
C HIS A 34 1.35 -16.69 37.89
N LEU A 35 2.17 -15.77 38.40
CA LEU A 35 3.58 -15.63 38.04
C LEU A 35 4.47 -16.09 39.21
N PRO A 36 5.56 -16.84 38.95
CA PRO A 36 5.97 -17.39 37.66
C PRO A 36 4.97 -18.41 37.13
N THR A 37 4.87 -18.52 35.79
CA THR A 37 3.86 -19.36 35.14
C THR A 37 4.47 -20.52 34.37
N THR A 38 3.66 -21.49 33.98
CA THR A 38 4.09 -22.64 33.15
C THR A 38 3.72 -22.45 31.68
N ALA A 39 4.36 -23.22 30.80
CA ALA A 39 4.02 -23.21 29.37
C ALA A 39 2.55 -23.58 29.11
N GLU A 40 1.99 -24.50 29.91
CA GLU A 40 0.60 -24.92 29.83
C GLU A 40 -0.36 -23.79 30.24
N GLN A 41 -0.02 -23.01 31.28
CA GLN A 41 -0.82 -21.86 31.68
C GLN A 41 -0.79 -20.76 30.61
N VAL A 42 0.39 -20.47 30.04
CA VAL A 42 0.51 -19.54 28.90
C VAL A 42 -0.34 -20.02 27.71
N ALA A 43 -0.29 -21.32 27.39
CA ALA A 43 -1.09 -21.90 26.32
C ALA A 43 -2.61 -21.74 26.57
N ARG A 44 -3.08 -22.00 27.80
CA ARG A 44 -4.49 -21.79 28.18
C ARG A 44 -4.89 -20.32 28.10
N TYR A 45 -4.04 -19.42 28.55
CA TYR A 45 -4.28 -17.97 28.45
C TYR A 45 -4.46 -17.53 26.99
N LEU A 46 -3.56 -17.97 26.10
CA LEU A 46 -3.68 -17.68 24.67
C LEU A 46 -4.96 -18.23 24.07
N ALA A 47 -5.33 -19.46 24.42
CA ALA A 47 -6.55 -20.09 23.93
C ALA A 47 -7.81 -19.38 24.45
N ALA A 48 -7.83 -18.94 25.71
CA ALA A 48 -8.97 -18.25 26.31
C ALA A 48 -9.31 -16.92 25.59
N TYR A 49 -8.31 -16.24 25.04
CA TYR A 49 -8.48 -14.99 24.29
C TYR A 49 -8.32 -15.15 22.78
N ALA A 50 -8.28 -16.39 22.28
CA ALA A 50 -8.26 -16.67 20.85
C ALA A 50 -9.57 -16.15 20.21
N GLY A 51 -9.46 -15.48 19.06
CA GLY A 51 -10.61 -14.87 18.38
C GLY A 51 -11.17 -13.61 19.05
N GLN A 52 -10.93 -13.40 20.35
CA GLN A 52 -11.33 -12.18 21.07
C GLN A 52 -10.30 -11.05 20.91
N LEU A 53 -9.01 -11.39 20.99
CA LEU A 53 -7.91 -10.45 20.84
C LEU A 53 -7.19 -10.66 19.50
N ALA A 54 -6.70 -9.56 18.93
CA ALA A 54 -5.86 -9.62 17.75
C ALA A 54 -4.57 -10.41 18.03
N LEU A 55 -4.08 -11.15 17.02
CA LEU A 55 -2.87 -11.96 17.15
C LEU A 55 -1.64 -11.15 17.62
N ASN A 56 -1.52 -9.91 17.17
CA ASN A 56 -0.44 -9.00 17.61
C ASN A 56 -0.57 -8.63 19.09
N THR A 57 -1.79 -8.51 19.61
CA THR A 57 -2.04 -8.28 21.04
C THR A 57 -1.62 -9.50 21.86
N LEU A 58 -1.96 -10.71 21.40
CA LEU A 58 -1.52 -11.95 22.04
C LEU A 58 0.01 -12.09 22.06
N ARG A 59 0.67 -11.79 20.93
CA ARG A 59 2.15 -11.77 20.85
C ARG A 59 2.77 -10.73 21.79
N HIS A 60 2.17 -9.55 21.90
CA HIS A 60 2.64 -8.51 22.81
C HIS A 60 2.53 -8.96 24.27
N ARG A 61 1.42 -9.61 24.64
CA ARG A 61 1.24 -10.18 25.98
C ARG A 61 2.26 -11.26 26.30
N LEU A 62 2.57 -12.14 25.34
CA LEU A 62 3.67 -13.10 25.50
C LEU A 62 5.02 -12.41 25.73
N ALA A 63 5.32 -11.36 24.97
CA ALA A 63 6.57 -10.62 25.15
C ALA A 63 6.66 -9.99 26.56
N ALA A 64 5.55 -9.48 27.09
CA ALA A 64 5.48 -8.97 28.45
C ALA A 64 5.71 -10.07 29.50
N LEU A 65 5.07 -11.24 29.34
CA LEU A 65 5.28 -12.38 30.22
C LEU A 65 6.72 -12.90 30.15
N ALA A 66 7.31 -12.99 28.95
CA ALA A 66 8.70 -13.38 28.77
C ALA A 66 9.66 -12.40 29.47
N GLN A 67 9.43 -11.09 29.30
CA GLN A 67 10.23 -10.06 29.94
C GLN A 67 10.10 -10.13 31.48
N TRP A 68 8.89 -10.37 32.01
CA TRP A 68 8.69 -10.54 33.44
C TRP A 68 9.52 -11.71 33.99
N HIS A 69 9.51 -12.87 33.33
CA HIS A 69 10.29 -14.04 33.79
C HIS A 69 11.78 -13.76 33.75
N GLN A 70 12.28 -13.16 32.65
CA GLN A 70 13.69 -12.82 32.51
C GLN A 70 14.15 -11.80 33.57
N ALA A 71 13.33 -10.77 33.84
CA ALA A 71 13.65 -9.74 34.83
C ALA A 71 13.73 -10.30 36.26
N HIS A 72 13.02 -11.39 36.56
CA HIS A 72 13.02 -12.05 37.86
C HIS A 72 13.86 -13.33 37.90
N GLY A 73 14.66 -13.61 36.85
CA GLY A 73 15.59 -14.74 36.81
C GLY A 73 14.95 -16.12 36.58
N PHE A 74 13.69 -16.18 36.13
CA PHE A 74 13.00 -17.42 35.79
C PHE A 74 13.22 -17.82 34.31
N ALA A 75 13.10 -19.13 34.03
CA ALA A 75 13.06 -19.62 32.66
C ALA A 75 11.83 -19.07 31.91
N ASP A 76 11.98 -18.76 30.62
CA ASP A 76 10.92 -18.18 29.78
C ASP A 76 9.94 -19.27 29.29
N PRO A 77 8.71 -19.38 29.83
CA PRO A 77 7.74 -20.41 29.44
C PRO A 77 7.11 -20.14 28.07
N THR A 78 7.23 -18.92 27.54
CA THR A 78 6.55 -18.49 26.30
C THR A 78 7.20 -19.07 25.04
N ARG A 79 8.45 -19.53 25.15
CA ARG A 79 9.20 -20.15 24.05
C ARG A 79 8.93 -21.63 23.87
N ALA A 80 8.19 -22.26 24.78
CA ALA A 80 7.91 -23.69 24.74
C ALA A 80 7.20 -24.10 23.42
N PRO A 81 7.46 -25.32 22.89
CA PRO A 81 6.83 -25.79 21.66
C PRO A 81 5.30 -25.76 21.69
N VAL A 82 4.70 -26.05 22.86
CA VAL A 82 3.24 -26.00 23.04
C VAL A 82 2.67 -24.60 22.80
N VAL A 83 3.33 -23.54 23.30
CA VAL A 83 2.90 -22.14 23.12
C VAL A 83 2.98 -21.72 21.66
N ARG A 84 4.07 -22.09 20.96
CA ARG A 84 4.23 -21.83 19.52
C ARG A 84 3.17 -22.55 18.69
N LYS A 85 2.87 -23.81 19.03
CA LYS A 85 1.85 -24.62 18.36
C LYS A 85 0.46 -24.03 18.56
N VAL A 86 0.14 -23.56 19.77
CA VAL A 86 -1.12 -22.86 20.08
C VAL A 86 -1.23 -21.57 19.27
N LEU A 87 -0.21 -20.72 19.23
CA LEU A 87 -0.24 -19.50 18.39
C LEU A 87 -0.48 -19.82 16.91
N LYS A 88 0.19 -20.85 16.38
CA LYS A 88 -0.03 -21.30 15.00
C LYS A 88 -1.48 -21.76 14.81
N GLY A 89 -2.02 -22.54 15.74
CA GLY A 89 -3.41 -22.97 15.75
C GLY A 89 -4.39 -21.80 15.77
N ILE A 90 -4.17 -20.81 16.63
CA ILE A 90 -4.99 -19.58 16.70
C ILE A 90 -4.96 -18.84 15.36
N GLN A 91 -3.81 -18.72 14.72
CA GLN A 91 -3.70 -18.07 13.41
C GLN A 91 -4.46 -18.84 12.31
N THR A 92 -4.46 -20.17 12.37
CA THR A 92 -5.18 -21.02 11.42
C THR A 92 -6.70 -20.99 11.63
N VAL A 93 -7.16 -21.03 12.88
CA VAL A 93 -8.59 -21.09 13.23
C VAL A 93 -9.25 -19.71 13.21
N HIS A 94 -8.50 -18.66 13.55
CA HIS A 94 -8.99 -17.28 13.60
C HIS A 94 -8.15 -16.39 12.66
N PRO A 95 -8.25 -16.59 11.33
CA PRO A 95 -7.59 -15.70 10.39
C PRO A 95 -8.16 -14.29 10.54
N SER A 96 -7.28 -13.32 10.78
CA SER A 96 -7.66 -11.92 10.92
C SER A 96 -6.96 -11.09 9.85
N GLN A 97 -7.71 -10.24 9.13
CA GLN A 97 -7.11 -9.23 8.28
C GLN A 97 -6.52 -8.11 9.14
N GLU A 98 -5.26 -7.76 8.91
CA GLU A 98 -4.62 -6.66 9.63
C GLU A 98 -5.31 -5.34 9.25
N LYS A 99 -6.01 -4.72 10.20
CA LYS A 99 -6.60 -3.39 10.01
C LYS A 99 -5.49 -2.35 9.87
N ARG A 100 -5.30 -1.85 8.66
CA ARG A 100 -4.42 -0.71 8.39
C ARG A 100 -5.23 0.58 8.54
N ALA A 101 -4.63 1.59 9.16
CA ALA A 101 -5.25 2.92 9.27
C ALA A 101 -5.54 3.50 7.89
N THR A 102 -6.68 4.15 7.76
CA THR A 102 -7.09 4.83 6.55
C THR A 102 -6.08 5.93 6.17
N PRO A 103 -5.51 5.91 4.95
CA PRO A 103 -4.64 6.97 4.46
C PRO A 103 -5.44 8.27 4.28
N LEU A 104 -4.88 9.40 4.70
CA LEU A 104 -5.43 10.70 4.31
C LEU A 104 -5.05 10.95 2.84
N GLN A 105 -6.02 11.09 1.95
CA GLN A 105 -5.75 11.37 0.53
C GLN A 105 -5.35 12.84 0.34
N LEU A 106 -4.61 13.14 -0.74
CA LEU A 106 -4.19 14.52 -1.02
C LEU A 106 -5.38 15.49 -1.19
N THR A 107 -6.46 15.04 -1.82
CA THR A 107 -7.71 15.82 -1.96
C THR A 107 -8.33 16.15 -0.60
N GLN A 108 -8.32 15.18 0.32
CA GLN A 108 -8.82 15.35 1.70
C GLN A 108 -7.90 16.25 2.52
N LEU A 109 -6.58 16.14 2.35
CA LEU A 109 -5.62 17.08 2.95
C LEU A 109 -5.95 18.51 2.52
N GLY A 110 -6.21 18.71 1.23
CA GLY A 110 -6.63 20.00 0.68
C GLY A 110 -7.87 20.56 1.34
N GLN A 111 -8.95 19.77 1.37
CA GLN A 111 -10.20 20.13 2.04
C GLN A 111 -9.98 20.55 3.50
N VAL A 112 -9.18 19.78 4.25
CA VAL A 112 -8.86 20.06 5.66
C VAL A 112 -8.09 21.37 5.81
N VAL A 113 -7.09 21.61 4.97
CA VAL A 113 -6.24 22.81 5.05
C VAL A 113 -7.01 24.05 4.62
N ASP A 114 -7.78 23.97 3.54
CA ASP A 114 -8.60 25.07 3.05
C ASP A 114 -9.68 25.45 4.11
N TRP A 115 -10.27 24.45 4.79
CA TRP A 115 -11.16 24.68 5.94
C TRP A 115 -10.45 25.35 7.12
N LEU A 116 -9.24 24.89 7.50
CA LEU A 116 -8.47 25.49 8.59
C LEU A 116 -8.08 26.95 8.30
N ASP A 117 -7.73 27.27 7.05
CA ASP A 117 -7.41 28.64 6.61
C ASP A 117 -8.65 29.55 6.69
N GLY A 118 -9.81 29.06 6.22
CA GLY A 118 -11.09 29.76 6.38
C GLY A 118 -11.49 29.96 7.84
N ALA A 119 -11.33 28.94 8.68
CA ALA A 119 -11.65 28.98 10.10
C ALA A 119 -10.74 29.95 10.87
N ALA A 120 -9.43 29.97 10.57
CA ALA A 120 -8.50 30.94 11.14
C ALA A 120 -8.85 32.38 10.74
N THR A 121 -9.23 32.60 9.48
CA THR A 121 -9.64 33.92 8.97
C THR A 121 -10.91 34.39 9.66
N ALA A 122 -11.93 33.52 9.74
CA ALA A 122 -13.20 33.82 10.40
C ALA A 122 -13.05 34.02 11.93
N ALA A 123 -12.11 33.34 12.57
CA ALA A 123 -11.77 33.60 13.97
C ALA A 123 -11.14 34.99 14.13
N GLY A 124 -10.25 35.39 13.21
CA GLY A 124 -9.68 36.74 13.17
C GLY A 124 -10.73 37.84 12.99
N THR A 125 -11.72 37.65 12.11
CA THR A 125 -12.78 38.65 11.91
C THR A 125 -13.73 38.77 13.11
N ARG A 126 -13.83 37.73 13.93
CA ARG A 126 -14.63 37.72 15.17
C ARG A 126 -13.82 38.10 16.42
N ASP A 127 -12.56 38.50 16.26
CA ASP A 127 -11.63 38.77 17.37
C ASP A 127 -11.44 37.56 18.33
N ASP A 128 -11.64 36.33 17.83
CA ASP A 128 -11.35 35.09 18.55
C ASP A 128 -9.87 34.70 18.36
N ALA A 129 -9.00 35.39 19.09
CA ALA A 129 -7.55 35.14 19.07
C ALA A 129 -7.21 33.67 19.40
N ALA A 130 -7.92 33.08 20.37
CA ALA A 130 -7.69 31.71 20.79
C ALA A 130 -8.04 30.70 19.69
N GLY A 131 -9.18 30.89 19.00
CA GLY A 131 -9.58 30.09 17.85
C GLY A 131 -8.60 30.21 16.70
N ARG A 132 -8.18 31.43 16.37
CA ARG A 132 -7.19 31.68 15.31
C ARG A 132 -5.89 30.92 15.59
N LEU A 133 -5.34 31.00 16.81
CA LEU A 133 -4.14 30.26 17.21
C LEU A 133 -4.32 28.75 17.10
N ARG A 134 -5.47 28.21 17.55
CA ARG A 134 -5.77 26.77 17.43
C ARG A 134 -5.75 26.32 15.96
N HIS A 135 -6.40 27.06 15.06
CA HIS A 135 -6.45 26.70 13.64
C HIS A 135 -5.07 26.81 12.96
N MET A 136 -4.27 27.82 13.29
CA MET A 136 -2.90 27.96 12.77
C MET A 136 -1.99 26.81 13.23
N ARG A 137 -2.07 26.43 14.52
CA ARG A 137 -1.37 25.25 15.06
C ARG A 137 -1.79 23.98 14.35
N ASP A 138 -3.09 23.74 14.25
CA ASP A 138 -3.67 22.52 13.68
C ASP A 138 -3.28 22.38 12.20
N ARG A 139 -3.23 23.49 11.46
CA ARG A 139 -2.73 23.54 10.08
C ARG A 139 -1.27 23.15 9.97
N ALA A 140 -0.40 23.76 10.78
CA ALA A 140 1.01 23.39 10.82
C ALA A 140 1.21 21.92 11.19
N PHE A 141 0.45 21.42 12.17
CA PHE A 141 0.50 20.03 12.63
C PHE A 141 0.13 19.03 11.51
N VAL A 142 -1.00 19.25 10.84
CA VAL A 142 -1.50 18.35 9.78
C VAL A 142 -0.56 18.37 8.57
N LEU A 143 -0.13 19.56 8.12
CA LEU A 143 0.77 19.69 6.96
C LEU A 143 2.13 19.08 7.22
N LEU A 144 2.75 19.36 8.37
CA LEU A 144 4.04 18.79 8.72
C LEU A 144 3.94 17.28 8.90
N GLY A 145 2.90 16.80 9.58
CA GLY A 145 2.65 15.37 9.77
C GLY A 145 2.42 14.62 8.46
N PHE A 146 1.73 15.23 7.49
CA PHE A 146 1.54 14.66 6.16
C PHE A 146 2.84 14.72 5.36
N TRP A 147 3.30 15.91 4.98
CA TRP A 147 4.38 16.07 4.00
C TRP A 147 5.71 15.52 4.48
N ARG A 148 5.96 15.48 5.78
CA ARG A 148 7.16 14.84 6.32
C ARG A 148 6.96 13.39 6.71
N GLY A 149 5.72 12.92 6.81
CA GLY A 149 5.40 11.57 7.24
C GLY A 149 5.85 11.25 8.67
N PHE A 150 5.93 12.24 9.55
CA PHE A 150 6.27 12.01 10.96
C PHE A 150 5.23 11.11 11.65
N ARG A 151 5.69 10.29 12.59
CA ARG A 151 4.79 9.62 13.54
C ARG A 151 4.21 10.65 14.50
N GLY A 152 3.06 10.35 15.09
CA GLY A 152 2.44 11.24 16.08
C GLY A 152 3.36 11.57 17.26
N ASP A 153 4.13 10.58 17.75
CA ASP A 153 5.10 10.80 18.82
C ASP A 153 6.32 11.61 18.38
N GLU A 154 6.70 11.54 17.10
CA GLU A 154 7.76 12.37 16.53
C GLU A 154 7.31 13.83 16.42
N LEU A 155 6.08 14.09 15.94
CA LEU A 155 5.52 15.44 15.84
C LEU A 155 5.48 16.20 17.17
N VAL A 156 4.98 15.56 18.23
CA VAL A 156 4.84 16.21 19.55
C VAL A 156 6.17 16.42 20.28
N ARG A 157 7.25 15.77 19.83
CA ARG A 157 8.60 15.93 20.38
C ARG A 157 9.45 16.96 19.64
N LEU A 158 8.98 17.50 18.51
CA LEU A 158 9.68 18.58 17.83
C LEU A 158 9.82 19.78 18.76
N GLN A 159 11.02 20.35 18.80
CA GLN A 159 11.34 21.53 19.59
C GLN A 159 11.64 22.69 18.65
N VAL A 160 11.30 23.92 19.04
CA VAL A 160 11.51 25.12 18.21
C VAL A 160 12.99 25.38 17.97
N GLN A 161 13.84 25.19 18.98
CA GLN A 161 15.29 25.37 18.86
C GLN A 161 15.99 24.34 17.95
N ASP A 162 15.31 23.23 17.64
CA ASP A 162 15.81 22.15 16.79
C ASP A 162 15.33 22.29 15.33
N LEU A 163 14.73 23.45 14.99
CA LEU A 163 14.28 23.80 13.64
C LEU A 163 15.17 24.88 13.04
N GLU A 164 15.61 24.66 11.81
CA GLU A 164 16.20 25.72 10.98
C GLU A 164 15.24 26.00 9.83
N LEU A 165 14.62 27.17 9.84
CA LEU A 165 13.61 27.58 8.86
C LEU A 165 14.24 28.56 7.86
N VAL A 166 14.17 28.25 6.57
CA VAL A 166 14.61 29.15 5.48
C VAL A 166 13.40 29.46 4.60
N ALA A 167 12.92 30.70 4.69
CA ALA A 167 11.70 31.14 4.02
C ALA A 167 11.78 30.90 2.50
N GLY A 168 10.76 30.25 1.94
CA GLY A 168 10.71 29.95 0.50
C GLY A 168 11.55 28.77 0.03
N GLU A 169 12.49 28.29 0.84
CA GLU A 169 13.36 27.16 0.48
C GLU A 169 12.95 25.86 1.19
N GLY A 170 12.93 25.86 2.52
CA GLY A 170 12.76 24.63 3.28
C GLY A 170 12.93 24.81 4.78
N MET A 171 12.92 23.68 5.49
CA MET A 171 13.35 23.62 6.87
C MET A 171 14.02 22.30 7.22
N THR A 172 14.86 22.32 8.24
CA THR A 172 15.37 21.13 8.90
C THR A 172 14.67 20.93 10.24
N CYS A 173 14.51 19.67 10.64
CA CYS A 173 13.97 19.30 11.94
C CYS A 173 14.87 18.24 12.56
N PHE A 174 15.58 18.58 13.62
CA PHE A 174 16.36 17.59 14.36
C PHE A 174 15.48 16.85 15.37
N LEU A 175 15.58 15.52 15.37
CA LEU A 175 14.96 14.66 16.39
C LEU A 175 16.05 13.85 17.11
N PRO A 176 16.26 14.05 18.43
CA PRO A 176 17.33 13.39 19.17
C PRO A 176 17.22 11.86 19.22
N HIS A 177 16.02 11.32 19.08
CA HIS A 177 15.79 9.88 19.03
C HIS A 177 14.56 9.55 18.18
N SER A 178 14.62 8.41 17.48
CA SER A 178 13.48 7.83 16.77
C SER A 178 13.29 6.37 17.16
N LYS A 179 12.10 5.80 16.91
CA LYS A 179 11.81 4.40 17.25
C LYS A 179 12.85 3.42 16.67
N SER A 180 13.32 3.72 15.46
CA SER A 180 14.30 2.96 14.69
C SER A 180 15.75 3.31 15.01
N ASP A 181 15.99 4.39 15.78
CA ASP A 181 17.33 4.80 16.15
C ASP A 181 17.82 4.05 17.40
N ARG A 182 18.48 2.92 17.16
CA ARG A 182 19.01 2.07 18.24
C ARG A 182 20.28 2.64 18.88
N GLN A 183 20.97 3.56 18.20
CA GLN A 183 22.24 4.15 18.65
C GLN A 183 22.05 5.53 19.31
N HIS A 184 20.84 6.09 19.29
CA HIS A 184 20.53 7.42 19.84
C HIS A 184 21.41 8.54 19.24
N ALA A 185 21.77 8.41 17.96
CA ALA A 185 22.55 9.41 17.24
C ALA A 185 21.70 10.62 16.83
N GLY A 186 20.37 10.50 16.89
CA GLY A 186 19.45 11.49 16.38
C GLY A 186 19.35 11.46 14.86
N THR A 187 18.40 12.21 14.32
CA THR A 187 18.22 12.32 12.87
C THR A 187 17.71 13.70 12.50
N THR A 188 18.39 14.35 11.56
CA THR A 188 17.95 15.61 10.96
C THR A 188 17.12 15.32 9.72
N TYR A 189 15.94 15.89 9.70
CA TYR A 189 14.93 15.65 8.69
C TYR A 189 14.71 16.91 7.86
N LYS A 190 14.87 16.81 6.54
CA LYS A 190 14.63 17.93 5.62
C LYS A 190 13.16 17.96 5.20
N VAL A 191 12.60 19.16 5.11
CA VAL A 191 11.23 19.42 4.67
C VAL A 191 11.27 20.56 3.64
N PRO A 192 10.95 20.31 2.36
CA PRO A 192 10.99 21.36 1.34
C PRO A 192 9.81 22.34 1.51
N ALA A 193 10.03 23.59 1.12
CA ALA A 193 8.93 24.53 0.91
C ALA A 193 8.13 24.11 -0.34
N LEU A 194 6.80 24.24 -0.27
CA LEU A 194 5.89 23.90 -1.35
C LEU A 194 5.12 25.14 -1.80
N SER A 195 4.68 25.14 -3.06
CA SER A 195 3.85 26.22 -3.61
C SER A 195 2.44 26.25 -3.02
N ARG A 196 1.90 25.07 -2.65
CA ARG A 196 0.57 24.92 -2.05
C ARG A 196 0.64 23.98 -0.85
N TRP A 197 -0.20 24.25 0.15
CA TRP A 197 -0.27 23.45 1.38
C TRP A 197 1.11 23.26 2.04
N CYS A 198 1.87 24.35 2.08
CA CYS A 198 3.27 24.34 2.46
C CYS A 198 3.46 24.09 3.96
N PRO A 199 4.15 23.00 4.38
CA PRO A 199 4.41 22.73 5.79
C PRO A 199 5.36 23.76 6.40
N VAL A 200 6.32 24.27 5.62
CA VAL A 200 7.30 25.28 6.07
C VAL A 200 6.57 26.60 6.39
N ALA A 201 5.81 27.13 5.43
CA ALA A 201 5.07 28.38 5.63
C ALA A 201 4.04 28.26 6.76
N ALA A 202 3.37 27.10 6.89
CA ALA A 202 2.45 26.85 8.00
C ALA A 202 3.16 26.85 9.36
N THR A 203 4.32 26.21 9.44
CA THR A 203 5.12 26.14 10.66
C THR A 203 5.64 27.53 11.05
N MET A 204 6.16 28.30 10.09
CA MET A 204 6.58 29.68 10.31
C MET A 204 5.44 30.56 10.81
N ALA A 205 4.27 30.48 10.17
CA ALA A 205 3.09 31.26 10.57
C ALA A 205 2.63 30.91 12.00
N TRP A 206 2.63 29.62 12.35
CA TRP A 206 2.33 29.16 13.71
C TRP A 206 3.35 29.69 14.73
N VAL A 207 4.65 29.48 14.50
CA VAL A 207 5.73 29.94 15.39
C VAL A 207 5.64 31.45 15.63
N ALA A 208 5.42 32.23 14.57
CA ALA A 208 5.27 33.68 14.67
C ALA A 208 4.02 34.09 15.45
N ALA A 209 2.84 33.53 15.12
CA ALA A 209 1.59 33.90 15.78
C ALA A 209 1.57 33.51 17.27
N ALA A 210 2.24 32.41 17.61
CA ALA A 210 2.35 31.90 18.96
C ALA A 210 3.55 32.46 19.74
N ALA A 211 4.35 33.34 19.12
CA ALA A 211 5.59 33.91 19.69
C ALA A 211 6.49 32.83 20.33
N LEU A 212 6.71 31.72 19.62
CA LEU A 212 7.51 30.61 20.15
C LEU A 212 8.99 30.85 19.85
N HIS A 213 9.82 30.84 20.90
CA HIS A 213 11.27 31.02 20.79
C HIS A 213 12.05 29.73 21.11
N GLU A 214 11.55 28.92 22.04
CA GLU A 214 12.18 27.67 22.49
C GLU A 214 11.12 26.71 23.02
N GLY A 215 11.44 25.43 23.18
CA GLY A 215 10.57 24.39 23.73
C GLY A 215 9.64 23.76 22.68
N PRO A 216 8.59 23.03 23.09
CA PRO A 216 7.82 22.19 22.17
C PRO A 216 7.18 22.97 21.03
N LEU A 217 7.24 22.47 19.81
CA LEU A 217 6.62 23.13 18.65
C LEU A 217 5.10 23.15 18.76
N PHE A 218 4.49 22.02 19.17
CA PHE A 218 3.04 21.89 19.25
C PHE A 218 2.56 21.81 20.69
N ARG A 219 1.81 22.83 21.11
CA ARG A 219 1.32 23.04 22.48
C ARG A 219 -0.21 23.13 22.52
N ALA A 220 -0.78 22.89 23.69
CA ALA A 220 -2.18 23.21 23.91
C ALA A 220 -2.38 24.73 23.91
N VAL A 221 -3.50 25.17 23.32
CA VAL A 221 -3.96 26.56 23.35
C VAL A 221 -5.27 26.56 24.13
N ASN A 222 -5.30 27.27 25.24
CA ASN A 222 -6.49 27.34 26.09
C ASN A 222 -7.57 28.25 25.48
N GLN A 223 -8.73 28.36 26.13
CA GLN A 223 -9.84 29.16 25.63
C GLN A 223 -9.56 30.68 25.61
N TRP A 224 -8.58 31.15 26.37
CA TRP A 224 -8.16 32.55 26.44
C TRP A 224 -6.93 32.87 25.57
N GLY A 225 -6.48 31.92 24.74
CA GLY A 225 -5.32 32.10 23.86
C GLY A 225 -3.96 31.82 24.51
N GLY A 226 -3.94 31.46 25.79
CA GLY A 226 -2.71 31.06 26.49
C GLY A 226 -2.15 29.74 25.96
N ILE A 227 -0.82 29.72 25.76
CA ILE A 227 -0.09 28.58 25.21
C ILE A 227 0.57 27.82 26.36
N ALA A 228 0.33 26.51 26.44
CA ALA A 228 0.90 25.66 27.49
C ALA A 228 2.41 25.49 27.34
N ALA A 229 3.17 25.39 28.44
CA ALA A 229 4.61 25.12 28.38
C ALA A 229 4.95 23.69 27.93
N ALA A 230 4.07 22.73 28.26
CA ALA A 230 4.25 21.31 27.92
C ALA A 230 3.83 20.99 26.47
N PRO A 231 4.42 19.95 25.84
CA PRO A 231 4.00 19.49 24.53
C PRO A 231 2.56 18.97 24.57
N LEU A 232 1.91 18.92 23.39
CA LEU A 232 0.66 18.18 23.25
C LEU A 232 0.85 16.74 23.71
N HIS A 233 -0.09 16.26 24.53
CA HIS A 233 -0.04 14.89 25.02
C HIS A 233 -0.26 13.89 23.87
N PRO A 234 0.53 12.79 23.75
CA PRO A 234 0.39 11.83 22.66
C PRO A 234 -1.02 11.24 22.50
N ASN A 235 -1.74 11.03 23.61
CA ASN A 235 -3.11 10.51 23.58
C ASN A 235 -4.12 11.52 22.99
N SER A 236 -3.79 12.81 22.95
CA SER A 236 -4.67 13.85 22.39
C SER A 236 -4.61 13.93 20.87
N LEU A 237 -3.62 13.29 20.23
CA LEU A 237 -3.38 13.39 18.78
C LEU A 237 -4.52 12.83 17.94
N VAL A 238 -5.00 11.62 18.26
CA VAL A 238 -6.11 11.00 17.52
C VAL A 238 -7.41 11.79 17.71
N PRO A 239 -7.84 12.13 18.94
CA PRO A 239 -8.98 13.02 19.15
C PRO A 239 -8.86 14.36 18.41
N LEU A 240 -7.67 14.97 18.40
CA LEU A 240 -7.41 16.22 17.70
C LEU A 240 -7.61 16.07 16.18
N LEU A 241 -6.98 15.08 15.55
CA LEU A 241 -7.13 14.82 14.12
C LEU A 241 -8.59 14.54 13.74
N ARG A 242 -9.28 13.69 14.52
CA ARG A 242 -10.68 13.35 14.27
C ARG A 242 -11.61 14.55 14.43
N ARG A 243 -11.31 15.46 15.36
CA ARG A 243 -12.03 16.74 15.50
C ARG A 243 -11.83 17.59 14.25
N ILE A 244 -10.59 17.86 13.85
CA ILE A 244 -10.26 18.64 12.66
C ILE A 244 -10.94 18.06 11.41
N PHE A 245 -10.84 16.75 11.19
CA PHE A 245 -11.41 16.09 10.02
C PHE A 245 -12.94 16.14 9.98
N ARG A 246 -13.58 16.05 11.15
CA ARG A 246 -15.03 16.21 11.28
C ARG A 246 -15.48 17.64 10.99
N GLU A 247 -14.79 18.62 11.56
CA GLU A 247 -15.10 20.03 11.34
C GLU A 247 -14.86 20.44 9.87
N ALA A 248 -13.88 19.83 9.20
CA ALA A 248 -13.63 19.98 7.78
C ALA A 248 -14.61 19.23 6.87
N GLY A 249 -15.52 18.42 7.41
CA GLY A 249 -16.56 17.72 6.65
C GLY A 249 -16.11 16.41 5.97
N LEU A 250 -15.10 15.71 6.49
CA LEU A 250 -14.79 14.35 6.02
C LEU A 250 -15.86 13.36 6.49
N SER A 251 -16.27 12.42 5.63
CA SER A 251 -17.39 11.49 5.87
C SER A 251 -17.17 10.50 7.02
N SER A 252 -15.95 9.97 7.17
CA SER A 252 -15.62 8.99 8.22
C SER A 252 -14.42 9.41 9.08
N PRO A 253 -14.54 10.46 9.92
CA PRO A 253 -13.42 10.95 10.74
C PRO A 253 -12.88 9.88 11.70
N ASN A 254 -13.72 8.96 12.17
CA ASN A 254 -13.35 7.93 13.13
C ASN A 254 -12.44 6.83 12.56
N ASP A 255 -12.34 6.71 11.24
CA ASP A 255 -11.47 5.71 10.60
C ASP A 255 -9.99 6.15 10.63
N TYR A 256 -9.73 7.43 10.86
CA TYR A 256 -8.39 7.97 10.93
C TYR A 256 -7.75 7.73 12.31
N SER A 257 -6.42 7.57 12.28
CA SER A 257 -5.56 7.36 13.44
C SER A 257 -4.27 8.18 13.32
N GLY A 258 -3.39 8.11 14.32
CA GLY A 258 -2.09 8.79 14.30
C GLY A 258 -1.15 8.36 13.16
N HIS A 259 -1.44 7.26 12.46
CA HIS A 259 -0.66 6.82 11.29
C HIS A 259 -1.24 7.27 9.95
N SER A 260 -2.42 7.90 9.94
CA SER A 260 -3.13 8.24 8.70
C SER A 260 -2.41 9.27 7.85
N LEU A 261 -1.76 10.27 8.48
CA LEU A 261 -0.97 11.28 7.77
C LEU A 261 0.24 10.64 7.06
N ARG A 262 1.04 9.87 7.79
CA ARG A 262 2.19 9.14 7.24
C ARG A 262 1.80 8.16 6.14
N ARG A 263 0.68 7.45 6.29
CA ARG A 263 0.16 6.56 5.24
C ARG A 263 -0.33 7.33 4.01
N GLY A 264 -0.99 8.46 4.21
CA GLY A 264 -1.40 9.35 3.14
C GLY A 264 -0.23 9.80 2.28
N PHE A 265 0.83 10.30 2.92
CA PHE A 265 2.05 10.70 2.21
C PHE A 265 2.73 9.53 1.50
N ALA A 266 2.92 8.39 2.18
CA ALA A 266 3.55 7.23 1.54
C ALA A 266 2.77 6.73 0.32
N GLY A 267 1.43 6.71 0.41
CA GLY A 267 0.56 6.36 -0.71
C GLY A 267 0.67 7.37 -1.85
N TRP A 268 0.67 8.66 -1.54
CA TRP A 268 0.86 9.73 -2.52
C TRP A 268 2.22 9.63 -3.21
N ALA A 269 3.32 9.49 -2.46
CA ALA A 269 4.67 9.42 -3.02
C ALA A 269 4.83 8.21 -3.95
N ASN A 270 4.31 7.05 -3.54
CA ASN A 270 4.28 5.86 -4.38
C ASN A 270 3.46 6.06 -5.66
N ALA A 271 2.28 6.68 -5.57
CA ALA A 271 1.45 7.00 -6.73
C ALA A 271 2.10 8.02 -7.69
N ASN A 272 3.05 8.83 -7.19
CA ASN A 272 3.83 9.79 -7.96
C ASN A 272 5.20 9.25 -8.38
N GLY A 273 5.39 7.92 -8.35
CA GLY A 273 6.58 7.27 -8.93
C GLY A 273 7.86 7.39 -8.11
N TRP A 274 7.77 7.73 -6.82
CA TRP A 274 8.95 7.73 -5.96
C TRP A 274 9.50 6.32 -5.84
N ASP A 275 10.80 6.15 -6.06
CA ASP A 275 11.45 4.88 -5.82
C ASP A 275 11.48 4.54 -4.31
N VAL A 276 11.57 3.25 -4.01
CA VAL A 276 11.50 2.76 -2.63
C VAL A 276 12.65 3.29 -1.78
N LYS A 277 13.86 3.46 -2.35
CA LYS A 277 15.03 3.95 -1.63
C LYS A 277 14.86 5.42 -1.24
N ALA A 278 14.45 6.26 -2.18
CA ALA A 278 14.16 7.67 -1.94
C ALA A 278 13.06 7.84 -0.90
N LEU A 279 11.99 7.03 -0.98
CA LEU A 279 10.92 7.06 0.00
C LEU A 279 11.38 6.59 1.38
N MET A 280 12.21 5.54 1.45
CA MET A 280 12.78 5.06 2.72
C MET A 280 13.67 6.11 3.37
N GLU A 281 14.54 6.77 2.61
CA GLU A 281 15.41 7.84 3.09
C GLU A 281 14.58 9.04 3.57
N TYR A 282 13.62 9.48 2.74
CA TYR A 282 12.76 10.59 3.08
C TYR A 282 11.89 10.28 4.30
N VAL A 283 11.25 9.11 4.41
CA VAL A 283 10.35 8.79 5.53
C VAL A 283 11.12 8.31 6.78
N GLY A 284 12.40 7.95 6.64
CA GLY A 284 13.25 7.43 7.71
C GLY A 284 12.98 5.95 8.03
N TRP A 285 12.63 5.15 7.03
CA TRP A 285 12.49 3.69 7.18
C TRP A 285 13.85 3.02 7.02
N ARG A 286 14.26 2.24 8.03
CA ARG A 286 15.51 1.46 7.99
C ARG A 286 15.35 0.04 7.42
N ASP A 287 14.11 -0.44 7.33
CA ASP A 287 13.78 -1.81 6.92
C ASP A 287 12.82 -1.79 5.73
N VAL A 288 13.17 -2.54 4.68
CA VAL A 288 12.40 -2.63 3.43
C VAL A 288 11.04 -3.27 3.69
N HIS A 289 10.95 -4.30 4.53
CA HIS A 289 9.65 -4.92 4.85
C HIS A 289 8.70 -3.91 5.50
N SER A 290 9.21 -3.03 6.36
CA SER A 290 8.45 -1.94 6.94
C SER A 290 7.97 -0.94 5.90
N ALA A 291 8.74 -0.66 4.85
CA ALA A 291 8.34 0.19 3.74
C ALA A 291 7.25 -0.47 2.88
N MET A 292 7.41 -1.75 2.53
CA MET A 292 6.45 -2.51 1.71
C MET A 292 5.04 -2.49 2.33
N ARG A 293 4.92 -2.54 3.65
CA ARG A 293 3.61 -2.42 4.34
C ARG A 293 2.83 -1.13 4.04
N TYR A 294 3.50 -0.07 3.58
CA TYR A 294 2.88 1.17 3.15
C TYR A 294 2.64 1.21 1.63
N LEU A 295 3.39 0.43 0.85
CA LEU A 295 3.37 0.39 -0.61
C LEU A 295 2.40 -0.66 -1.17
N ASP A 296 2.16 -1.75 -0.42
CA ASP A 296 1.22 -2.84 -0.76
C ASP A 296 -0.25 -2.38 -0.81
N GLY A 297 -0.53 -1.10 -0.58
CA GLY A 297 -1.83 -0.46 -0.75
C GLY A 297 -2.06 0.14 -2.14
N ALA A 298 -1.28 -0.28 -3.15
CA ALA A 298 -1.60 0.02 -4.54
C ALA A 298 -3.05 -0.40 -4.83
N ASP A 299 -3.77 0.48 -5.55
CA ASP A 299 -5.15 0.28 -6.01
C ASP A 299 -5.47 -1.21 -6.25
N PRO A 300 -6.38 -1.83 -5.49
CA PRO A 300 -6.71 -3.25 -5.61
C PRO A 300 -7.20 -3.63 -7.01
N PHE A 301 -7.57 -2.64 -7.83
CA PHE A 301 -8.03 -2.83 -9.20
C PHE A 301 -7.01 -2.36 -10.24
N ALA A 302 -5.90 -1.74 -9.81
CA ALA A 302 -4.84 -1.13 -10.61
C ALA A 302 -5.36 -0.49 -11.91
N ARG A 303 -6.58 0.07 -11.88
CA ARG A 303 -7.41 0.19 -13.07
C ARG A 303 -6.75 1.15 -14.03
N GLN A 304 -6.25 2.27 -13.52
CA GLN A 304 -5.52 3.25 -14.33
C GLN A 304 -4.25 2.67 -14.98
N ARG A 305 -3.54 1.73 -14.34
CA ARG A 305 -2.35 1.09 -14.95
C ARG A 305 -2.75 0.09 -16.02
N ILE A 306 -3.78 -0.70 -15.76
CA ILE A 306 -4.34 -1.66 -16.72
C ILE A 306 -4.90 -0.89 -17.92
N GLU A 307 -5.74 0.11 -17.69
CA GLU A 307 -6.29 0.98 -18.73
C GLU A 307 -5.17 1.74 -19.46
N ALA A 308 -4.09 2.19 -18.81
CA ALA A 308 -2.97 2.80 -19.54
C ALA A 308 -2.26 1.81 -20.49
N SER A 309 -2.22 0.52 -20.14
CA SER A 309 -1.66 -0.54 -21.00
C SER A 309 -2.64 -1.11 -22.04
N VAL A 310 -3.95 -0.97 -21.80
CA VAL A 310 -5.02 -1.53 -22.64
C VAL A 310 -5.75 -0.45 -23.46
N SER A 311 -5.58 0.83 -23.11
CA SER A 311 -6.15 1.95 -23.86
C SER A 311 -5.62 1.85 -25.29
N PRO A 312 -6.51 1.77 -26.31
CA PRO A 312 -6.06 1.89 -27.68
C PRO A 312 -5.35 3.23 -27.78
N ALA A 313 -4.11 3.22 -28.30
CA ALA A 313 -3.38 4.44 -28.59
C ALA A 313 -4.36 5.41 -29.26
N THR A 314 -4.65 6.53 -28.59
CA THR A 314 -5.44 7.59 -29.21
C THR A 314 -4.63 7.98 -30.44
N PRO A 315 -5.12 7.76 -31.68
CA PRO A 315 -4.34 8.13 -32.84
C PRO A 315 -4.09 9.63 -32.73
N PRO A 316 -2.84 10.09 -32.85
CA PRO A 316 -2.56 11.51 -32.77
C PRO A 316 -3.36 12.23 -33.85
N LEU A 317 -4.06 13.30 -33.46
CA LEU A 317 -4.73 14.19 -34.40
C LEU A 317 -3.67 14.77 -35.34
N LEU A 318 -3.85 14.48 -36.64
CA LEU A 318 -3.15 15.02 -37.82
C LEU A 318 -1.66 14.70 -37.93
N ALA A 319 -1.37 13.58 -38.60
CA ALA A 319 -0.18 13.45 -39.45
C ALA A 319 -0.64 13.16 -40.89
N LEU A 320 -0.04 13.87 -41.86
CA LEU A 320 -0.34 13.73 -43.29
C LEU A 320 -0.32 12.26 -43.74
N ALA A 321 -1.25 11.92 -44.63
CA ALA A 321 -1.34 10.60 -45.24
C ALA A 321 0.02 10.15 -45.82
N ALA A 322 0.59 9.10 -45.23
CA ALA A 322 1.66 8.33 -45.85
C ALA A 322 1.07 7.50 -47.01
N PRO A 323 1.84 7.24 -48.08
CA PRO A 323 1.37 6.43 -49.19
C PRO A 323 1.04 5.01 -48.69
N ALA A 324 -0.04 4.44 -49.24
CA ALA A 324 -0.47 3.09 -48.91
C ALA A 324 0.69 2.09 -49.10
N PRO A 325 0.93 1.15 -48.16
CA PRO A 325 1.90 0.10 -48.37
C PRO A 325 1.50 -0.77 -49.56
N ASP A 326 2.49 -1.21 -50.33
CA ASP A 326 2.29 -2.12 -51.45
C ASP A 326 1.57 -3.41 -50.98
N PRO A 327 0.64 -3.96 -51.79
CA PRO A 327 -0.09 -5.16 -51.42
C PRO A 327 0.88 -6.33 -51.22
N VAL A 328 0.90 -6.89 -50.00
CA VAL A 328 1.69 -8.09 -49.67
C VAL A 328 1.22 -9.24 -50.56
N PRO A 329 2.13 -9.96 -51.25
CA PRO A 329 1.76 -11.07 -52.11
C PRO A 329 1.02 -12.12 -51.29
N THR A 330 -0.09 -12.60 -51.83
CA THR A 330 -0.97 -13.56 -51.17
C THR A 330 -0.96 -14.87 -51.94
N THR A 331 -0.66 -15.97 -51.25
CA THR A 331 -0.62 -17.32 -51.82
C THR A 331 -1.90 -18.06 -51.43
N ALA A 332 -2.53 -18.72 -52.41
CA ALA A 332 -3.72 -19.52 -52.18
C ALA A 332 -3.34 -20.93 -51.68
N VAL A 333 -3.87 -21.31 -50.52
CA VAL A 333 -3.62 -22.62 -49.89
C VAL A 333 -4.95 -23.31 -49.67
N GLU A 334 -5.07 -24.56 -50.12
CA GLU A 334 -6.21 -25.40 -49.82
C GLU A 334 -5.98 -26.15 -48.50
N ALA A 335 -6.89 -25.99 -47.56
CA ALA A 335 -6.87 -26.65 -46.26
C ALA A 335 -7.97 -27.71 -46.17
N THR A 336 -7.58 -28.95 -45.87
CA THR A 336 -8.49 -30.02 -45.48
C THR A 336 -8.40 -30.24 -43.97
N VAL A 337 -9.51 -30.06 -43.26
CA VAL A 337 -9.60 -30.11 -41.80
C VAL A 337 -10.66 -31.12 -41.39
N THR A 338 -10.24 -32.19 -40.74
CA THR A 338 -11.14 -33.23 -40.23
C THR A 338 -10.94 -33.39 -38.74
N LEU A 339 -12.02 -33.24 -37.98
CA LEU A 339 -12.02 -33.45 -36.54
C LEU A 339 -12.82 -34.71 -36.20
N THR A 340 -12.25 -35.55 -35.34
CA THR A 340 -12.96 -36.71 -34.76
C THR A 340 -12.88 -36.67 -33.24
N ARG A 341 -13.88 -37.20 -32.55
CA ARG A 341 -13.90 -37.19 -31.07
C ARG A 341 -12.98 -38.30 -30.55
N PHE A 342 -12.29 -38.05 -29.44
CA PHE A 342 -11.54 -39.12 -28.74
C PHE A 342 -12.43 -40.29 -28.31
N ASN A 343 -13.69 -40.00 -27.95
CA ASN A 343 -14.71 -41.00 -27.68
C ASN A 343 -16.14 -40.45 -27.92
N SER A 344 -17.14 -41.34 -27.99
CA SER A 344 -18.54 -40.99 -28.28
C SER A 344 -19.22 -40.13 -27.21
N ARG A 345 -18.65 -40.01 -26.00
CA ARG A 345 -19.22 -39.25 -24.87
C ARG A 345 -18.80 -37.78 -24.86
N VAL A 346 -17.75 -37.38 -25.59
CA VAL A 346 -17.28 -35.99 -25.69
C VAL A 346 -18.21 -35.17 -26.59
N ARG A 347 -18.62 -33.98 -26.14
CA ARG A 347 -19.50 -33.06 -26.90
C ARG A 347 -18.78 -31.87 -27.53
N GLY A 348 -17.45 -31.78 -27.39
CA GLY A 348 -16.62 -30.64 -27.81
C GLY A 348 -16.45 -30.41 -29.32
N LEU A 349 -16.80 -31.38 -30.16
CA LEU A 349 -16.52 -31.38 -31.60
C LEU A 349 -17.01 -30.12 -32.34
N ALA A 350 -18.28 -29.75 -32.16
CA ALA A 350 -18.85 -28.60 -32.86
C ALA A 350 -18.27 -27.25 -32.38
N LYS A 351 -17.79 -27.21 -31.13
CA LYS A 351 -17.13 -26.02 -30.57
C LYS A 351 -15.70 -25.90 -31.08
N ALA A 352 -14.96 -27.01 -31.12
CA ALA A 352 -13.61 -27.06 -31.68
C ALA A 352 -13.58 -26.61 -33.14
N HIS A 353 -14.49 -27.14 -33.95
CA HIS A 353 -14.61 -26.80 -35.37
C HIS A 353 -14.89 -25.30 -35.58
N ARG A 354 -15.84 -24.73 -34.83
CA ARG A 354 -16.15 -23.29 -34.87
C ARG A 354 -14.97 -22.40 -34.48
N LEU A 355 -14.23 -22.79 -33.44
CA LEU A 355 -13.08 -22.01 -32.96
C LEU A 355 -11.92 -22.06 -33.95
N ILE A 356 -11.63 -23.23 -34.54
CA ILE A 356 -10.64 -23.35 -35.61
C ILE A 356 -11.02 -22.47 -36.80
N GLU A 357 -12.27 -22.49 -37.23
CA GLU A 357 -12.71 -21.65 -38.34
C GLU A 357 -12.55 -20.15 -38.01
N GLN A 358 -13.00 -19.72 -36.83
CA GLN A 358 -12.98 -18.30 -36.44
C GLN A 358 -11.58 -17.75 -36.13
N ILE A 359 -10.73 -18.54 -35.49
CA ILE A 359 -9.44 -18.08 -34.94
C ILE A 359 -8.30 -18.38 -35.91
N CYS A 360 -8.35 -19.53 -36.59
CA CYS A 360 -7.24 -19.99 -37.45
C CYS A 360 -7.51 -19.66 -38.91
N LEU A 361 -8.70 -19.97 -39.44
CA LEU A 361 -8.96 -19.90 -40.88
C LEU A 361 -9.43 -18.49 -41.34
N GLN A 362 -10.38 -17.88 -40.63
CA GLN A 362 -10.97 -16.58 -40.99
C GLN A 362 -9.95 -15.43 -41.14
N PRO A 363 -8.90 -15.31 -40.29
CA PRO A 363 -7.86 -14.30 -40.50
C PRO A 363 -7.16 -14.37 -41.86
N HIS A 364 -7.16 -15.54 -42.49
CA HIS A 364 -6.62 -15.80 -43.82
C HIS A 364 -7.71 -15.86 -44.90
N GLN A 365 -8.79 -15.10 -44.72
CA GLN A 365 -9.88 -14.95 -45.68
C GLN A 365 -10.48 -16.29 -46.15
N ALA A 366 -10.63 -17.25 -45.23
CA ALA A 366 -11.07 -18.59 -45.54
C ALA A 366 -12.41 -18.64 -46.29
N GLN A 367 -12.42 -19.32 -47.43
CA GLN A 367 -13.61 -19.64 -48.20
C GLN A 367 -13.89 -21.14 -48.10
N ARG A 368 -15.05 -21.50 -47.57
CA ARG A 368 -15.47 -22.90 -47.46
C ARG A 368 -15.80 -23.46 -48.84
N LEU A 369 -15.14 -24.56 -49.21
CA LEU A 369 -15.25 -25.19 -50.53
C LEU A 369 -16.30 -26.31 -50.58
N ASN A 370 -16.71 -26.85 -49.43
CA ASN A 370 -17.68 -27.93 -49.37
C ASN A 370 -18.77 -27.72 -48.29
N ALA A 371 -19.95 -28.30 -48.54
CA ALA A 371 -21.08 -28.24 -47.61
C ALA A 371 -20.79 -28.93 -46.27
N ASP A 372 -19.85 -29.88 -46.22
CA ASP A 372 -19.48 -30.60 -45.00
C ASP A 372 -18.51 -29.82 -44.09
N GLY A 373 -17.88 -28.75 -44.59
CA GLY A 373 -17.04 -27.86 -43.78
C GLY A 373 -15.69 -28.46 -43.42
N THR A 374 -15.17 -29.30 -44.31
CA THR A 374 -13.86 -29.93 -44.14
C THR A 374 -12.83 -29.41 -45.14
N ARG A 375 -13.23 -28.66 -46.17
CA ARG A 375 -12.31 -28.07 -47.16
C ARG A 375 -12.48 -26.56 -47.23
N TYR A 376 -11.36 -25.85 -47.20
CA TYR A 376 -11.29 -24.39 -47.20
C TYR A 376 -10.20 -23.92 -48.16
N ARG A 377 -10.41 -22.79 -48.81
CA ARG A 377 -9.38 -22.02 -49.51
C ARG A 377 -8.96 -20.86 -48.63
N LEU A 378 -7.66 -20.76 -48.35
CA LEU A 378 -7.04 -19.71 -47.55
C LEU A 378 -6.20 -18.81 -48.45
N ALA A 379 -6.13 -17.54 -48.07
CA ALA A 379 -5.30 -16.53 -48.71
C ALA A 379 -4.23 -16.09 -47.70
N ILE A 380 -3.05 -16.70 -47.79
CA ILE A 380 -1.94 -16.45 -46.85
C ILE A 380 -1.09 -15.32 -47.40
N ALA A 381 -1.12 -14.16 -46.75
CA ALA A 381 -0.29 -13.02 -47.09
C ALA A 381 1.06 -13.13 -46.39
N ALA A 382 2.15 -13.16 -47.15
CA ALA A 382 3.50 -13.24 -46.62
C ALA A 382 4.46 -12.39 -47.46
N VAL A 383 5.40 -11.72 -46.80
CA VAL A 383 6.38 -10.82 -47.45
C VAL A 383 7.52 -11.58 -48.14
N ASP A 384 7.81 -12.79 -47.67
CA ASP A 384 8.80 -13.72 -48.22
C ASP A 384 8.44 -15.18 -47.86
N GLU A 385 9.24 -16.12 -48.35
CA GLU A 385 9.02 -17.56 -48.12
C GLU A 385 9.19 -17.96 -46.65
N ALA A 386 10.07 -17.31 -45.90
CA ALA A 386 10.30 -17.62 -44.49
C ALA A 386 9.07 -17.24 -43.63
N ALA A 387 8.51 -16.05 -43.87
CA ALA A 387 7.30 -15.58 -43.22
C ALA A 387 6.08 -16.44 -43.60
N PHE A 388 6.05 -16.95 -44.84
CA PHE A 388 5.01 -17.89 -45.28
C PHE A 388 5.07 -19.20 -44.49
N GLU A 389 6.25 -19.85 -44.42
CA GLU A 389 6.44 -21.10 -43.67
C GLU A 389 6.15 -20.92 -42.18
N GLU A 390 6.57 -19.81 -41.57
CA GLU A 390 6.26 -19.50 -40.17
C GLU A 390 4.74 -19.35 -39.94
N THR A 391 4.05 -18.67 -40.86
CA THR A 391 2.59 -18.50 -40.79
C THR A 391 1.87 -19.84 -40.88
N ILE A 392 2.31 -20.73 -41.78
CA ILE A 392 1.74 -22.09 -41.91
C ILE A 392 2.00 -22.92 -40.64
N ALA A 393 3.21 -22.87 -40.08
CA ALA A 393 3.56 -23.59 -38.86
C ALA A 393 2.73 -23.13 -37.65
N MET A 394 2.58 -21.82 -37.47
CA MET A 394 1.75 -21.24 -36.41
C MET A 394 0.28 -21.60 -36.57
N LEU A 395 -0.23 -21.61 -37.81
CA LEU A 395 -1.60 -22.01 -38.11
C LEU A 395 -1.86 -23.47 -37.69
N LEU A 396 -0.96 -24.38 -38.06
CA LEU A 396 -1.07 -25.81 -37.72
C LEU A 396 -1.00 -26.05 -36.20
N ASP A 397 -0.07 -25.40 -35.50
CA ASP A 397 0.08 -25.55 -34.04
C ASP A 397 -1.17 -25.07 -33.30
N GLU A 398 -1.69 -23.90 -33.68
CA GLU A 398 -2.89 -23.33 -33.06
C GLU A 398 -4.12 -24.21 -33.30
N MET A 399 -4.26 -24.79 -34.50
CA MET A 399 -5.34 -25.73 -34.81
C MET A 399 -5.27 -27.00 -33.96
N HIS A 400 -4.08 -27.59 -33.81
CA HIS A 400 -3.87 -28.77 -32.96
C HIS A 400 -4.18 -28.46 -31.49
N ARG A 401 -3.70 -27.31 -31.00
CA ARG A 401 -3.95 -26.85 -29.63
C ARG A 401 -5.45 -26.67 -29.35
N ILE A 402 -6.22 -26.10 -30.28
CA ILE A 402 -7.68 -25.97 -30.13
C ILE A 402 -8.35 -27.35 -30.13
N ALA A 403 -7.94 -28.27 -31.00
CA ALA A 403 -8.49 -29.62 -31.08
C ALA A 403 -8.28 -30.41 -29.77
N ASP A 404 -7.05 -30.38 -29.23
CA ASP A 404 -6.69 -31.07 -27.97
C ASP A 404 -7.45 -30.52 -26.77
N ASN A 405 -7.57 -29.19 -26.65
CA ASN A 405 -8.36 -28.53 -25.61
C ASN A 405 -9.85 -28.93 -25.63
N HIS A 406 -10.32 -29.43 -26.77
CA HIS A 406 -11.68 -29.91 -26.95
C HIS A 406 -11.77 -31.44 -27.13
N GLN A 407 -10.71 -32.17 -26.80
CA GLN A 407 -10.63 -33.64 -26.81
C GLN A 407 -11.03 -34.25 -28.16
N CYS A 408 -10.53 -33.65 -29.24
CA CYS A 408 -10.73 -34.08 -30.61
C CYS A 408 -9.39 -34.40 -31.27
N PHE A 409 -9.34 -35.47 -32.06
CA PHE A 409 -8.22 -35.70 -32.97
C PHE A 409 -8.41 -34.78 -34.18
N LEU A 410 -7.35 -34.06 -34.52
CA LEU A 410 -7.27 -33.26 -35.74
C LEU A 410 -6.47 -34.04 -36.78
N ALA A 411 -7.03 -34.16 -37.97
CA ALA A 411 -6.29 -34.44 -39.19
C ALA A 411 -6.42 -33.19 -40.07
N VAL A 412 -5.31 -32.47 -40.23
CA VAL A 412 -5.22 -31.28 -41.08
C VAL A 412 -4.20 -31.55 -42.18
N ALA A 413 -4.49 -31.07 -43.38
CA ALA A 413 -3.60 -31.11 -44.52
C ALA A 413 -3.73 -29.78 -45.28
N LEU A 414 -2.61 -29.11 -45.50
CA LEU A 414 -2.52 -27.85 -46.24
C LEU A 414 -1.77 -28.11 -47.55
N ARG A 415 -2.28 -27.60 -48.67
CA ARG A 415 -1.69 -27.75 -49.99
C ARG A 415 -1.67 -26.43 -50.72
N ASP A 416 -0.52 -26.09 -51.28
CA ASP A 416 -0.42 -24.95 -52.19
C ASP A 416 -1.23 -25.26 -53.47
N GLU A 417 -2.02 -24.31 -53.99
CA GLU A 417 -2.78 -24.50 -55.24
C GLU A 417 -1.86 -24.73 -56.45
N ALA A 418 -0.60 -24.29 -56.39
CA ALA A 418 0.41 -24.62 -57.40
C ALA A 418 0.88 -26.09 -57.35
N GLY A 419 0.46 -26.88 -56.36
CA GLY A 419 0.68 -28.33 -56.25
C GLY A 419 2.08 -28.77 -55.81
N GLY A 420 2.97 -27.83 -55.49
CA GLY A 420 4.38 -28.11 -55.18
C GLY A 420 4.70 -28.36 -53.69
N ARG A 421 3.85 -27.92 -52.76
CA ARG A 421 4.10 -27.96 -51.31
C ARG A 421 2.91 -28.48 -50.54
N HIS A 422 3.20 -29.23 -49.48
CA HIS A 422 2.21 -29.93 -48.67
C HIS A 422 2.68 -29.99 -47.21
N TRP A 423 1.79 -29.66 -46.28
CA TRP A 423 2.03 -29.65 -44.84
C TRP A 423 0.90 -30.44 -44.14
N ASP A 424 1.27 -31.36 -43.24
CA ASP A 424 0.34 -32.19 -42.44
C ASP A 424 0.53 -31.97 -40.94
#